data_AF-A0A2G6EAT7-F1
#
_entry.id   AF-A0A2G6EAT7-F1
#
_cell.length_a   1.000
_cell.length_b   1.000
_cell.length_c   1.000
_cell.angle_alpha   90.00
_cell.angle_beta   90.00
_cell.angle_gamma   90.00
#
_symmetry.space_group_name_H-M   'P 1'
#
loop_
_entity.id
_entity.type
_entity.pdbx_description
1 polymer ?
#
loop_
_entity_poly.entity_id
_entity_poly.type
_entity_poly.pdbx_seq_one_letter_code
_entity_poly.pdbx_strand_id
1 'polypeptide(L)'
;MTSLKQEVNKVLKHEFTKLITNLEQDYDVIEAMPLEDIEQALQHMGLNGNKCYAAIRKKLTHTALTNRKGQLLYWLSPVWEPQWAGQAVTAQDIPIQQYSFPLEDGAIDISCAWGDAFQSRPAFLTFSWKAHISEQRDFWLRLINPETQEIRYEDCVGNSLSGEETLTHNELGFNPAQETWALSIYTT
;
A
#
# COMPACT_ATOMS: atom_id res chain seq x y z
N MET A 1 46.74 -1.39 -18.87
CA MET A 1 46.08 -2.71 -18.74
C MET A 1 45.16 -2.67 -17.53
N THR A 2 44.07 -1.92 -17.63
CA THR A 2 42.88 -2.11 -16.77
C THR A 2 42.41 -3.53 -17.04
N SER A 3 42.61 -4.37 -16.02
CA SER A 3 42.67 -5.82 -16.13
C SER A 3 41.30 -6.39 -16.49
N LEU A 4 41.27 -7.42 -17.33
CA LEU A 4 40.10 -8.28 -17.64
C LEU A 4 39.19 -8.54 -16.42
N LYS A 5 39.78 -8.59 -15.21
CA LYS A 5 39.06 -8.69 -13.92
C LYS A 5 38.06 -7.57 -13.65
N GLN A 6 38.33 -6.32 -14.05
CA GLN A 6 37.42 -5.18 -13.87
C GLN A 6 36.22 -5.26 -14.82
N GLU A 7 36.46 -5.65 -16.08
CA GLU A 7 35.40 -5.88 -17.07
C GLU A 7 34.45 -6.99 -16.59
N VAL A 8 35.00 -8.12 -16.15
CA VAL A 8 34.25 -9.27 -15.63
C VAL A 8 33.44 -8.90 -14.38
N ASN A 9 34.02 -8.14 -13.44
CA ASN A 9 33.28 -7.68 -12.26
C ASN A 9 32.13 -6.73 -12.59
N LYS A 10 32.29 -5.88 -13.61
CA LYS A 10 31.25 -4.94 -14.04
C LYS A 10 30.06 -5.70 -14.65
N VAL A 11 30.33 -6.70 -15.48
CA VAL A 11 29.31 -7.57 -16.09
C VAL A 11 28.58 -8.39 -15.01
N LEU A 12 29.32 -9.03 -14.10
CA LEU A 12 28.71 -9.81 -13.01
C LEU A 12 27.83 -8.95 -12.11
N LYS A 13 28.26 -7.72 -11.79
CA LYS A 13 27.46 -6.79 -10.98
C LYS A 13 26.19 -6.35 -11.69
N HIS A 14 26.25 -6.12 -13.01
CA HIS A 14 25.09 -5.77 -13.82
C HIS A 14 24.07 -6.93 -13.88
N GLU A 15 24.52 -8.14 -14.18
CA GLU A 15 23.65 -9.33 -14.25
C GLU A 15 23.07 -9.70 -12.88
N PHE A 16 23.84 -9.56 -11.80
CA PHE A 16 23.34 -9.75 -10.44
C PHE A 16 22.28 -8.71 -10.05
N THR A 17 22.42 -7.47 -10.54
CA THR A 17 21.43 -6.41 -10.29
C THR A 17 20.12 -6.71 -11.02
N LYS A 18 20.20 -7.12 -12.30
CA LYS A 18 19.03 -7.60 -13.06
C LYS A 18 18.35 -8.79 -12.38
N LEU A 19 19.14 -9.75 -11.90
CA LEU A 19 18.62 -10.91 -11.18
C LEU A 19 17.83 -10.46 -9.95
N ILE A 20 18.38 -9.56 -9.11
CA ILE A 20 17.66 -9.03 -7.95
C ILE A 20 16.39 -8.28 -8.34
N THR A 21 16.42 -7.45 -9.39
CA THR A 21 15.23 -6.71 -9.84
C THR A 21 14.13 -7.63 -10.36
N ASN A 22 14.46 -8.72 -11.06
CA ASN A 22 13.49 -9.72 -11.47
C ASN A 22 12.97 -10.53 -10.26
N LEU A 23 13.85 -10.85 -9.31
CA LEU A 23 13.50 -11.56 -8.08
C LEU A 23 12.58 -10.72 -7.15
N GLU A 24 12.67 -9.40 -7.19
CA GLU A 24 11.74 -8.50 -6.48
C GLU A 24 10.31 -8.56 -7.04
N GLN A 25 10.13 -8.95 -8.31
CA GLN A 25 8.82 -9.10 -8.95
C GLN A 25 8.14 -10.45 -8.63
N ASP A 26 8.93 -11.48 -8.33
CA ASP A 26 8.46 -12.85 -8.06
C ASP A 26 8.81 -13.29 -6.63
N TYR A 27 8.64 -12.40 -5.65
CA TYR A 27 9.03 -12.63 -4.26
C TYR A 27 8.43 -13.93 -3.66
N ASP A 28 7.17 -14.24 -3.98
CA ASP A 28 6.48 -15.45 -3.52
C ASP A 28 7.10 -16.75 -4.07
N VAL A 29 7.70 -16.70 -5.26
CA VAL A 29 8.37 -17.86 -5.88
C VAL A 29 9.69 -18.16 -5.18
N ILE A 30 10.38 -17.14 -4.67
CA ILE A 30 11.68 -17.28 -4.01
C ILE A 30 11.53 -17.80 -2.58
N GLU A 31 10.49 -17.37 -1.87
CA GLU A 31 10.21 -17.89 -0.53
C GLU A 31 9.83 -19.38 -0.57
N ALA A 32 9.29 -19.85 -1.69
CA ALA A 32 8.96 -21.26 -1.93
C ALA A 32 10.11 -22.10 -2.54
N MET A 33 11.20 -21.47 -2.99
CA MET A 33 12.31 -22.19 -3.64
C MET A 33 13.20 -22.93 -2.61
N PRO A 34 13.50 -24.21 -2.83
CA PRO A 34 14.47 -24.94 -2.00
C PRO A 34 15.83 -24.27 -1.99
N LEU A 35 16.50 -24.31 -0.83
CA LEU A 35 17.81 -23.70 -0.62
C LEU A 35 18.85 -24.26 -1.60
N GLU A 36 18.75 -25.56 -1.87
CA GLU A 36 19.67 -26.33 -2.70
C GLU A 36 19.66 -25.85 -4.16
N ASP A 37 18.51 -25.43 -4.67
CA ASP A 37 18.35 -24.98 -6.06
C ASP A 37 18.98 -23.59 -6.26
N ILE A 38 18.84 -22.71 -5.27
CA ILE A 38 19.47 -21.38 -5.26
C ILE A 38 21.00 -21.52 -5.16
N GLU A 39 21.49 -22.43 -4.32
CA GLU A 39 22.92 -22.68 -4.17
C GLU A 39 23.55 -23.26 -5.45
N GLN A 40 22.87 -24.20 -6.13
CA GLN A 40 23.32 -24.74 -7.41
C GLN A 40 23.40 -23.66 -8.49
N ALA A 41 22.38 -22.80 -8.61
CA ALA A 41 22.38 -21.71 -9.58
C ALA A 41 23.53 -20.72 -9.34
N LEU A 42 23.78 -20.34 -8.08
CA LEU A 42 24.88 -19.45 -7.71
C LEU A 42 26.25 -20.07 -7.97
N GLN A 43 26.41 -21.38 -7.74
CA GLN A 43 27.63 -22.12 -8.06
C GLN A 43 27.90 -22.16 -9.58
N HIS A 44 26.87 -22.37 -10.40
CA HIS A 44 26.99 -22.35 -11.86
C HIS A 44 27.42 -20.97 -12.41
N MET A 45 27.12 -19.90 -11.67
CA MET A 45 27.55 -18.54 -11.99
C MET A 45 28.96 -18.18 -11.46
N GLY A 46 29.66 -19.12 -10.81
CA GLY A 46 30.99 -18.88 -10.23
C GLY A 46 30.97 -17.92 -9.04
N LEU A 47 29.80 -17.70 -8.43
CA LEU A 47 29.65 -16.87 -7.25
C LEU A 47 29.91 -17.70 -5.99
N ASN A 48 30.49 -17.09 -4.96
CA ASN A 48 30.60 -17.72 -3.66
C ASN A 48 29.19 -17.81 -3.05
N GLY A 49 28.55 -18.98 -3.20
CA GLY A 49 27.17 -19.25 -2.83
C GLY A 49 26.83 -18.74 -1.42
N ASN A 50 27.68 -19.01 -0.43
CA ASN A 50 27.43 -18.61 0.96
C ASN A 50 27.39 -17.09 1.18
N LYS A 51 28.27 -16.32 0.51
CA LYS A 51 28.28 -14.85 0.63
C LYS A 51 27.16 -14.18 -0.16
N CYS A 52 26.86 -14.68 -1.37
CA CYS A 52 25.76 -14.18 -2.17
C CYS A 52 24.41 -14.49 -1.53
N TYR A 53 24.23 -15.73 -1.06
CA TYR A 53 23.01 -16.16 -0.39
C TYR A 53 22.74 -15.35 0.89
N ALA A 54 23.75 -15.11 1.73
CA ALA A 54 23.58 -14.28 2.92
C ALA A 54 23.18 -12.83 2.60
N ALA A 55 23.72 -12.23 1.53
CA ALA A 55 23.39 -10.88 1.11
C ALA A 55 22.00 -10.79 0.45
N ILE A 56 21.64 -11.77 -0.40
CA ILE A 56 20.33 -11.91 -1.01
C ILE A 56 19.28 -12.14 0.07
N ARG A 57 19.49 -13.10 0.98
CA ARG A 57 18.60 -13.37 2.11
C ARG A 57 18.43 -12.14 2.99
N LYS A 58 19.51 -11.43 3.34
CA LYS A 58 19.41 -10.20 4.16
C LYS A 58 18.62 -9.10 3.45
N LYS A 59 18.77 -8.94 2.14
CA LYS A 59 17.99 -7.98 1.34
C LYS A 59 16.53 -8.42 1.23
N LEU A 60 16.30 -9.66 0.84
CA LEU A 60 14.96 -10.23 0.71
C LEU A 60 14.23 -10.23 2.04
N THR A 61 14.85 -10.63 3.16
CA THR A 61 14.22 -10.56 4.48
C THR A 61 13.99 -9.13 4.93
N HIS A 62 14.87 -8.17 4.57
CA HIS A 62 14.61 -6.76 4.87
C HIS A 62 13.44 -6.24 4.04
N THR A 63 13.45 -6.40 2.72
CA THR A 63 12.36 -5.97 1.84
C THR A 63 11.04 -6.68 2.20
N ALA A 64 11.09 -7.97 2.50
CA ALA A 64 9.95 -8.75 2.98
C ALA A 64 9.47 -8.30 4.36
N LEU A 65 10.37 -7.99 5.29
CA LEU A 65 9.97 -7.39 6.56
C LEU A 65 9.35 -6.01 6.34
N THR A 66 9.85 -5.24 5.37
CA THR A 66 9.34 -3.89 5.11
C THR A 66 7.95 -3.97 4.48
N ASN A 67 7.76 -4.85 3.49
CA ASN A 67 6.46 -5.15 2.89
C ASN A 67 5.49 -5.80 3.88
N ARG A 68 5.95 -6.76 4.70
CA ARG A 68 5.14 -7.37 5.77
C ARG A 68 4.87 -6.40 6.90
N LYS A 69 5.75 -5.44 7.18
CA LYS A 69 5.49 -4.36 8.15
C LYS A 69 4.41 -3.43 7.61
N GLY A 70 4.45 -3.07 6.32
CA GLY A 70 3.36 -2.33 5.67
C GLY A 70 2.04 -3.10 5.72
N GLN A 71 2.06 -4.41 5.41
CA GLN A 71 0.87 -5.27 5.54
C GLN A 71 0.41 -5.39 7.00
N LEU A 72 1.30 -5.55 7.97
CA LEU A 72 0.94 -5.63 9.40
C LEU A 72 0.38 -4.30 9.90
N LEU A 73 0.98 -3.17 9.52
CA LEU A 73 0.45 -1.84 9.82
C LEU A 73 -0.93 -1.64 9.19
N TYR A 74 -1.17 -2.20 8.01
CA TYR A 74 -2.51 -2.28 7.43
C TYR A 74 -3.48 -3.07 8.33
N TRP A 75 -3.14 -4.30 8.72
CA TRP A 75 -4.01 -5.15 9.57
C TRP A 75 -4.31 -4.52 10.93
N LEU A 76 -3.42 -3.65 11.41
CA LEU A 76 -3.53 -2.98 12.70
C LEU A 76 -4.13 -1.57 12.60
N SER A 77 -4.34 -1.05 11.39
CA SER A 77 -4.94 0.27 11.25
C SER A 77 -6.40 0.24 11.70
N PRO A 78 -6.83 1.19 12.54
CA PRO A 78 -8.23 1.32 12.89
C PRO A 78 -9.10 1.42 11.64
N VAL A 79 -10.25 0.75 11.70
CA VAL A 79 -11.30 0.86 10.69
C VAL A 79 -12.39 1.74 11.27
N TRP A 80 -12.78 2.76 10.53
CA TRP A 80 -13.90 3.63 10.88
C TRP A 80 -15.05 3.41 9.91
N GLU A 81 -16.23 3.08 10.42
CA GLU A 81 -17.48 3.01 9.67
C GLU A 81 -18.26 4.31 9.89
N PRO A 82 -18.32 5.23 8.91
CA PRO A 82 -19.17 6.41 9.02
C PRO A 82 -20.63 5.99 9.18
N GLN A 83 -21.37 6.70 10.03
CA GLN A 83 -22.77 6.43 10.28
C GLN A 83 -23.55 6.55 8.96
N TRP A 84 -24.36 5.54 8.62
CA TRP A 84 -25.12 5.47 7.36
C TRP A 84 -24.30 5.25 6.07
N ALA A 85 -23.00 4.91 6.16
CA ALA A 85 -22.24 4.49 4.99
C ALA A 85 -22.92 3.29 4.30
N GLY A 86 -23.28 3.45 3.01
CA GLY A 86 -24.01 2.44 2.27
C GLY A 86 -25.48 2.24 2.65
N GLN A 87 -26.07 3.14 3.44
CA GLN A 87 -27.50 3.09 3.77
C GLN A 87 -28.25 4.10 2.91
N ALA A 88 -29.39 3.67 2.34
CA ALA A 88 -30.27 4.55 1.57
C ALA A 88 -30.93 5.58 2.49
N VAL A 89 -30.31 6.75 2.61
CA VAL A 89 -30.86 7.91 3.32
C VAL A 89 -31.45 8.88 2.30
N THR A 90 -32.64 9.42 2.59
CA THR A 90 -33.24 10.44 1.73
C THR A 90 -32.32 11.66 1.67
N ALA A 91 -31.95 12.08 0.47
CA ALA A 91 -30.82 12.98 0.13
C ALA A 91 -30.84 14.42 0.71
N GLN A 92 -31.64 14.71 1.74
CA GLN A 92 -31.62 16.00 2.43
C GLN A 92 -30.71 15.95 3.66
N ASP A 93 -29.40 15.98 3.40
CA ASP A 93 -28.35 16.30 4.38
C ASP A 93 -27.83 15.12 5.22
N ILE A 94 -27.09 14.21 4.59
CA ILE A 94 -26.12 13.41 5.36
C ILE A 94 -25.09 14.42 5.91
N PRO A 95 -25.00 14.60 7.25
CA PRO A 95 -24.05 15.53 7.83
C PRO A 95 -22.63 15.05 7.54
N ILE A 96 -21.71 15.99 7.36
CA ILE A 96 -20.27 15.70 7.32
C ILE A 96 -19.91 14.96 8.61
N GLN A 97 -19.23 13.84 8.47
CA GLN A 97 -18.77 13.05 9.61
C GLN A 97 -17.28 13.20 9.79
N GLN A 98 -16.84 13.15 11.04
CA GLN A 98 -15.45 13.38 11.39
C GLN A 98 -14.93 12.25 12.28
N TYR A 99 -13.68 11.86 12.04
CA TYR A 99 -12.99 10.86 12.84
C TYR A 99 -11.49 11.17 12.87
N SER A 100 -10.85 10.90 14.01
CA SER A 100 -9.42 11.09 14.19
C SER A 100 -8.74 9.72 14.29
N PHE A 101 -7.93 9.38 13.29
CA PHE A 101 -7.15 8.14 13.28
C PHE A 101 -5.88 8.34 14.12
N PRO A 102 -5.71 7.62 15.24
CA PRO A 102 -4.49 7.70 16.03
C PRO A 102 -3.32 7.05 15.29
N LEU A 103 -2.15 7.69 15.35
CA LEU A 103 -0.88 7.19 14.83
C LEU A 103 0.18 7.16 15.94
N GLU A 104 1.31 6.49 15.72
CA GLU A 104 2.41 6.45 16.71
C GLU A 104 2.96 7.84 17.03
N ASP A 105 2.99 8.75 16.05
CA ASP A 105 3.57 10.10 16.15
C ASP A 105 2.56 11.23 15.95
N GLY A 106 1.27 10.96 16.17
CA GLY A 106 0.23 11.98 16.11
C GLY A 106 -1.16 11.43 15.79
N ALA A 107 -1.90 12.15 14.96
CA ALA A 107 -3.21 11.72 14.48
C ALA A 107 -3.53 12.33 13.12
N ILE A 108 -4.47 11.74 12.40
CA ILE A 108 -5.05 12.31 11.18
C ILE A 108 -6.54 12.51 11.41
N ASP A 109 -6.97 13.77 11.36
CA ASP A 109 -8.38 14.11 11.35
C ASP A 109 -8.91 13.97 9.93
N ILE A 110 -9.94 13.16 9.76
CA ILE A 110 -10.68 12.98 8.52
C ILE A 110 -12.07 13.55 8.68
N SER A 111 -12.52 14.28 7.67
CA SER A 111 -13.93 14.57 7.44
C SER A 111 -14.38 13.88 6.17
N CYS A 112 -15.55 13.25 6.16
CA CYS A 112 -16.12 12.67 4.95
C CYS A 112 -17.60 13.06 4.75
N ALA A 113 -18.00 13.10 3.49
CA ALA A 113 -19.36 13.28 3.04
C ALA A 113 -19.60 12.47 1.77
N TRP A 114 -20.80 11.91 1.60
CA TRP A 114 -21.16 11.16 0.41
C TRP A 114 -22.59 11.48 -0.02
N GLY A 115 -22.89 11.19 -1.26
CA GLY A 115 -24.22 11.40 -1.82
C GLY A 115 -24.51 10.42 -2.95
N ASP A 116 -25.79 10.09 -3.11
CA ASP A 116 -26.27 9.28 -4.23
C ASP A 116 -26.25 10.09 -5.53
N ALA A 117 -26.38 9.40 -6.65
CA ALA A 117 -26.50 10.05 -7.95
C ALA A 117 -27.77 10.92 -7.99
N PHE A 118 -27.62 12.16 -8.46
CA PHE A 118 -28.75 13.09 -8.60
C PHE A 118 -28.66 13.87 -9.91
N GLN A 119 -29.72 13.76 -10.72
CA GLN A 119 -29.79 14.33 -12.07
C GLN A 119 -28.59 13.87 -12.93
N SER A 120 -27.70 14.80 -13.28
CA SER A 120 -26.50 14.54 -14.08
C SER A 120 -25.23 14.34 -13.24
N ARG A 121 -25.33 14.35 -11.90
CA ARG A 121 -24.18 14.16 -11.01
C ARG A 121 -24.09 12.69 -10.59
N PRO A 122 -22.93 12.04 -10.77
CA PRO A 122 -22.73 10.69 -10.25
C PRO A 122 -22.76 10.69 -8.72
N ALA A 123 -22.99 9.51 -8.13
CA ALA A 123 -22.75 9.32 -6.71
C ALA A 123 -21.27 9.62 -6.40
N PHE A 124 -21.01 10.17 -5.21
CA PHE A 124 -19.70 10.68 -4.84
C PHE A 124 -19.38 10.41 -3.38
N LEU A 125 -18.08 10.39 -3.08
CA LEU A 125 -17.51 10.42 -1.74
C LEU A 125 -16.42 11.51 -1.73
N THR A 126 -16.60 12.49 -0.87
CA THR A 126 -15.60 13.53 -0.60
C THR A 126 -14.96 13.27 0.75
N PHE A 127 -13.64 13.31 0.82
CA PHE A 127 -12.89 13.29 2.05
C PHE A 127 -11.95 14.48 2.11
N SER A 128 -11.80 15.05 3.30
CA SER A 128 -10.75 16.00 3.60
C SER A 128 -9.98 15.54 4.81
N TRP A 129 -8.68 15.82 4.83
CA TRP A 129 -7.79 15.36 5.89
C TRP A 129 -6.94 16.50 6.44
N LYS A 130 -6.54 16.33 7.70
CA LYS A 130 -5.54 17.14 8.36
C LYS A 130 -4.70 16.26 9.30
N ALA A 131 -3.44 16.06 8.93
CA ALA A 131 -2.46 15.30 9.69
C ALA A 131 -1.76 16.21 10.70
N HIS A 132 -1.69 15.74 11.95
CA HIS A 132 -0.98 16.36 13.06
C HIS A 132 0.22 15.48 13.45
N ILE A 133 1.12 15.25 12.50
CA ILE A 133 2.32 14.41 12.65
C ILE A 133 3.59 15.23 12.43
N SER A 134 4.72 14.77 12.99
CA SER A 134 5.99 15.50 12.93
C SER A 134 6.75 15.34 11.60
N GLU A 135 6.49 14.28 10.85
CA GLU A 135 7.19 13.95 9.61
C GLU A 135 6.22 13.84 8.44
N GLN A 136 6.64 14.26 7.25
CA GLN A 136 5.87 13.98 6.03
C GLN A 136 6.03 12.50 5.67
N ARG A 137 4.91 11.82 5.50
CA ARG A 137 4.81 10.43 5.06
C ARG A 137 3.75 10.31 3.98
N ASP A 138 3.81 9.24 3.20
CA ASP A 138 2.76 8.96 2.23
C ASP A 138 1.53 8.44 2.97
N PHE A 139 0.39 9.08 2.72
CA PHE A 139 -0.90 8.70 3.27
C PHE A 139 -1.64 7.83 2.28
N TRP A 140 -2.04 6.65 2.74
CA TRP A 140 -2.86 5.74 1.97
C TRP A 140 -4.28 5.75 2.53
N LEU A 141 -5.24 5.99 1.65
CA LEU A 141 -6.65 5.89 1.93
C LEU A 141 -7.17 4.56 1.39
N ARG A 142 -7.89 3.82 2.23
CA ARG A 142 -8.50 2.55 1.85
C ARG A 142 -9.97 2.51 2.22
N LEU A 143 -10.81 2.12 1.27
CA LEU A 143 -12.22 1.83 1.49
C LEU A 143 -12.41 0.32 1.44
N ILE A 144 -12.96 -0.25 2.51
CA ILE A 144 -13.19 -1.68 2.65
C ILE A 144 -14.66 -1.99 2.90
N ASN A 145 -15.12 -3.16 2.50
CA ASN A 145 -16.38 -3.69 2.99
C ASN A 145 -16.17 -4.17 4.45
N PRO A 146 -16.86 -3.59 5.46
CA PRO A 146 -16.62 -3.95 6.85
C PRO A 146 -16.98 -5.40 7.18
N GLU A 147 -17.92 -6.00 6.45
CA GLU A 147 -18.35 -7.38 6.70
C GLU A 147 -17.40 -8.40 6.07
N THR A 148 -16.98 -8.18 4.82
CA THR A 148 -16.16 -9.14 4.06
C THR A 148 -14.66 -8.84 4.15
N GLN A 149 -14.28 -7.66 4.64
CA GLN A 149 -12.91 -7.14 4.63
C GLN A 149 -12.31 -7.00 3.22
N GLU A 150 -13.15 -7.03 2.18
CA GLU A 150 -12.74 -6.81 0.80
C GLU A 150 -12.34 -5.35 0.57
N ILE A 151 -11.20 -5.13 -0.06
CA ILE A 151 -10.74 -3.80 -0.46
C ILE A 151 -11.51 -3.40 -1.70
N ARG A 152 -12.29 -2.32 -1.60
CA ARG A 152 -13.07 -1.76 -2.70
C ARG A 152 -12.31 -0.67 -3.45
N TYR A 153 -11.56 0.13 -2.71
CA TYR A 153 -10.76 1.22 -3.26
C TYR A 153 -9.52 1.43 -2.39
N GLU A 154 -8.40 1.74 -3.03
CA GLU A 154 -7.16 2.11 -2.38
C GLU A 154 -6.41 3.11 -3.25
N ASP A 155 -5.97 4.21 -2.64
CA ASP A 155 -5.11 5.17 -3.33
C ASP A 155 -4.18 5.90 -2.36
N CYS A 156 -3.07 6.40 -2.90
CA CYS A 156 -2.14 7.26 -2.19
C CYS A 156 -2.58 8.72 -2.37
N VAL A 157 -3.10 9.32 -1.30
CA VAL A 157 -3.55 10.72 -1.30
C VAL A 157 -2.36 11.71 -1.20
N GLY A 158 -1.13 11.18 -1.22
CA GLY A 158 0.13 11.92 -1.25
C GLY A 158 0.72 12.16 0.14
N ASN A 159 1.63 13.13 0.22
CA ASN A 159 2.39 13.47 1.44
C ASN A 159 2.00 14.82 2.06
N SER A 160 0.88 15.40 1.59
CA SER A 160 0.39 16.68 2.10
C SER A 160 -0.26 16.49 3.47
N LEU A 161 0.14 17.32 4.45
CA LEU A 161 -0.44 17.30 5.79
C LEU A 161 -1.91 17.72 5.83
N SER A 162 -2.46 18.23 4.74
CA SER A 162 -3.89 18.47 4.59
C SER A 162 -4.27 18.43 3.12
N GLY A 163 -5.51 18.04 2.85
CA GLY A 163 -6.04 18.01 1.50
C GLY A 163 -7.52 17.72 1.48
N GLU A 164 -8.07 17.73 0.27
CA GLU A 164 -9.44 17.33 -0.02
C GLU A 164 -9.44 16.62 -1.37
N GLU A 165 -10.23 15.56 -1.47
CA GLU A 165 -10.42 14.82 -2.69
C GLU A 165 -11.87 14.31 -2.77
N THR A 166 -12.38 14.27 -3.98
CA THR A 166 -13.74 13.81 -4.28
C THR A 166 -13.65 12.73 -5.34
N LEU A 167 -14.12 11.54 -4.98
CA LEU A 167 -14.18 10.38 -5.85
C LEU A 167 -15.62 10.13 -6.28
N THR A 168 -15.82 9.89 -7.57
CA THR A 168 -17.11 9.51 -8.13
C THR A 168 -17.26 7.99 -8.16
N HIS A 169 -18.49 7.49 -8.32
CA HIS A 169 -18.73 6.04 -8.42
C HIS A 169 -17.92 5.34 -9.54
N ASN A 170 -17.59 6.08 -10.61
CA ASN A 170 -16.78 5.55 -11.72
C ASN A 170 -15.33 5.29 -11.29
N GLU A 171 -14.79 6.13 -10.41
CA GLU A 171 -13.43 6.02 -9.87
C GLU A 171 -13.40 4.98 -8.75
N LEU A 172 -14.44 4.98 -7.90
CA LEU A 172 -14.58 4.04 -6.79
C LEU A 172 -14.85 2.60 -7.23
N GLY A 173 -15.55 2.39 -8.35
CA GLY A 173 -16.04 1.08 -8.77
C GLY A 173 -17.23 0.57 -7.97
N PHE A 174 -17.79 1.37 -7.06
CA PHE A 174 -18.98 1.06 -6.26
C PHE A 174 -19.78 2.33 -5.93
N ASN A 175 -21.04 2.19 -5.51
CA ASN A 175 -21.87 3.35 -5.10
C ASN A 175 -21.75 3.60 -3.58
N PRO A 176 -21.07 4.67 -3.12
CA PRO A 176 -20.86 4.92 -1.69
C PRO A 176 -22.14 5.24 -0.89
N ALA A 177 -23.23 5.58 -1.58
CA ALA A 177 -24.53 5.83 -0.95
C ALA A 177 -25.39 4.56 -0.79
N GLN A 178 -25.07 3.48 -1.50
CA GLN A 178 -25.92 2.28 -1.56
C GLN A 178 -25.20 1.00 -1.14
N GLU A 179 -23.86 1.00 -1.11
CA GLU A 179 -23.05 -0.15 -0.72
C GLU A 179 -22.25 0.18 0.54
N THR A 180 -22.22 -0.73 1.51
CA THR A 180 -21.52 -0.52 2.78
C THR A 180 -20.02 -0.44 2.58
N TRP A 181 -19.40 0.54 3.25
CA TRP A 181 -17.96 0.75 3.26
C TRP A 181 -17.49 1.30 4.60
N ALA A 182 -16.22 1.08 4.88
CA ALA A 182 -15.48 1.62 6.01
C ALA A 182 -14.17 2.22 5.52
N LEU A 183 -13.67 3.22 6.22
CA LEU A 183 -12.43 3.91 5.93
C LEU A 183 -11.31 3.39 6.84
N SER A 184 -10.15 3.12 6.24
CA SER A 184 -8.91 2.90 6.96
C SER A 184 -7.81 3.79 6.37
N ILE A 185 -6.92 4.28 7.23
CA ILE A 185 -5.78 5.10 6.83
C ILE A 185 -4.51 4.53 7.43
N TYR A 186 -3.46 4.47 6.63
CA TYR A 186 -2.13 4.11 7.11
C TYR A 186 -1.06 4.97 6.43
N THR A 187 0.12 4.97 7.05
CA THR A 187 1.30 5.69 6.52
C THR A 187 2.42 4.72 6.22
N THR A 188 3.24 5.03 5.22
CA THR A 188 4.43 4.26 4.83
C THR A 188 5.69 5.08 4.91
#